data_AF-A0A410H371-F1
#
_entry.id   AF-A0A410H371-F1
#
_cell.length_a   1.000
_cell.length_b   1.000
_cell.length_c   1.000
_cell.angle_alpha   90.00
_cell.angle_beta   90.00
_cell.angle_gamma   90.00
#
_symmetry.space_group_name_H-M   'P 1'
#
loop_
_entity.id
_entity.type
_entity.pdbx_description
1 polymer ?
#
loop_
_entity_poly.entity_id
_entity_poly.type
_entity_poly.pdbx_seq_one_letter_code
_entity_poly.pdbx_strand_id
1 'polypeptide(L)'
;MSIKQQAHEIVDALPDDADWNELVKSLYRNQKITLGMTDLELTQKDLSEAEISTIMGRLESSSSRPDDMRDTRSYNPGNAATLGMVAGIVAIFFAFVFPPITWLAAPIAVVAGAIGVKHHQPRAWVPILMAIVSMAPMIMVLSEHVDYFK
;
A
#
# COMPACT_ATOMS: atom_id res chain seq x y z
N MET A 1 -17.01 12.63 39.82
CA MET A 1 -18.00 11.64 39.34
C MET A 1 -17.26 10.45 38.76
N SER A 2 -17.82 9.23 38.86
CA SER A 2 -17.23 8.05 38.24
C SER A 2 -17.33 8.11 36.71
N ILE A 3 -16.38 7.50 35.99
CA ILE A 3 -16.44 7.34 34.52
C ILE A 3 -17.74 6.64 34.13
N LYS A 4 -18.16 5.64 34.91
CA LYS A 4 -19.40 4.90 34.67
C LYS A 4 -20.63 5.82 34.70
N GLN A 5 -20.66 6.76 35.64
CA GLN A 5 -21.77 7.69 35.78
C GLN A 5 -21.83 8.69 34.62
N GLN A 6 -20.67 9.23 34.22
CA GLN A 6 -20.57 10.13 33.06
C GLN A 6 -20.92 9.42 31.75
N ALA A 7 -20.57 8.14 31.59
CA ALA A 7 -20.92 7.36 30.41
C ALA A 7 -22.43 7.14 30.32
N HIS A 8 -23.09 6.84 31.44
CA HIS A 8 -24.55 6.74 31.49
C HIS A 8 -25.22 8.08 31.12
N GLU A 9 -24.77 9.19 31.68
CA GLU A 9 -25.31 10.52 31.34
C GLU A 9 -25.19 10.87 29.84
N ILE A 10 -24.11 10.43 29.18
CA ILE A 10 -23.92 10.66 27.74
C ILE A 10 -24.84 9.75 26.92
N VAL A 11 -24.97 8.48 27.29
CA VAL A 11 -25.84 7.52 26.60
C VAL A 11 -27.31 7.87 26.79
N ASP A 12 -27.70 8.27 27.99
CA ASP A 12 -29.08 8.65 28.32
C ASP A 12 -29.51 9.97 27.63
N ALA A 13 -28.56 10.77 27.16
CA ALA A 13 -28.80 11.99 26.39
C ALA A 13 -28.93 11.76 24.87
N LEU A 14 -28.67 10.54 24.40
CA LEU A 14 -28.83 10.18 22.99
C LEU A 14 -30.29 9.82 22.66
N PRO A 15 -30.72 10.00 21.40
CA PRO A 15 -31.98 9.47 20.92
C PRO A 15 -32.10 7.95 21.11
N ASP A 16 -33.32 7.44 21.30
CA ASP A 16 -33.58 6.00 21.45
C ASP A 16 -33.20 5.18 20.20
N ASP A 17 -33.07 5.82 19.04
CA ASP A 17 -32.64 5.25 17.76
C ASP A 17 -31.19 5.57 17.38
N ALA A 18 -30.40 6.14 18.30
CA ALA A 18 -29.02 6.54 18.05
C ALA A 18 -28.13 5.35 17.67
N ASP A 19 -27.26 5.57 16.68
CA ASP A 19 -26.27 4.60 16.23
C ASP A 19 -24.91 4.76 16.94
N TRP A 20 -23.98 3.84 16.66
CA TRP A 20 -22.62 3.91 17.21
C TRP A 20 -21.87 5.19 16.81
N ASN A 21 -22.22 5.78 15.67
CA ASN A 21 -21.59 7.00 15.19
C ASN A 21 -22.01 8.21 16.04
N GLU A 22 -23.29 8.31 16.38
CA GLU A 22 -23.83 9.34 17.27
C GLU A 22 -23.25 9.25 18.68
N LEU A 23 -23.08 8.02 19.21
CA LEU A 23 -22.37 7.82 20.47
C LEU A 23 -20.94 8.36 20.41
N VAL A 24 -20.18 8.00 19.37
CA VAL A 24 -18.79 8.47 19.22
C VAL A 24 -18.73 10.00 19.06
N LYS A 25 -19.62 10.60 18.27
CA LYS A 25 -19.74 12.06 18.14
C LYS A 25 -20.01 12.73 19.48
N SER A 26 -20.89 12.16 20.30
CA SER A 26 -21.22 12.71 21.63
C SER A 26 -20.02 12.65 22.59
N LEU A 27 -19.17 11.62 22.47
CA LEU A 27 -17.96 11.47 23.26
C LEU A 27 -16.89 12.50 22.84
N TYR A 28 -16.77 12.82 21.55
CA TYR A 28 -15.92 13.92 21.07
C TYR A 28 -16.46 15.28 21.49
N ARG A 29 -17.78 15.52 21.38
CA ARG A 29 -18.42 16.77 21.82
C ARG A 29 -18.16 17.05 23.30
N ASN A 30 -18.21 16.02 24.14
CA ASN A 30 -17.91 16.11 25.57
C ASN A 30 -16.41 15.97 25.91
N GLN A 31 -15.53 15.94 24.90
CA GLN A 31 -14.07 15.78 25.03
C GLN A 31 -13.63 14.60 25.90
N LYS A 32 -14.43 13.53 25.93
CA LYS A 32 -14.11 12.30 26.66
C LYS A 32 -13.15 11.41 25.88
N ILE A 33 -13.04 11.63 24.58
CA ILE A 33 -12.09 10.98 23.67
C ILE A 33 -11.25 12.07 23.00
N THR A 34 -9.94 11.86 22.98
CA THR A 34 -8.94 12.75 22.37
C THR A 34 -8.26 12.13 21.15
N LEU A 35 -8.55 10.85 20.86
CA LEU A 35 -7.94 10.10 19.77
C LEU A 35 -8.29 10.74 18.42
N GLY A 36 -7.29 11.02 17.58
CA GLY A 36 -7.49 11.62 16.26
C GLY A 36 -7.77 13.13 16.26
N MET A 37 -7.74 13.78 17.44
CA MET A 37 -7.79 15.23 17.56
C MET A 37 -6.40 15.85 17.37
N THR A 38 -6.37 17.07 16.84
CA THR A 38 -5.16 17.89 16.73
C THR A 38 -4.95 18.72 18.00
N ASP A 39 -3.72 19.21 18.22
CA ASP A 39 -3.39 20.04 19.39
C ASP A 39 -4.30 21.28 19.50
N LEU A 40 -4.71 21.85 18.36
CA LEU A 40 -5.66 22.96 18.33
C LEU A 40 -7.04 22.53 18.84
N GLU A 41 -7.56 21.40 18.35
CA GLU A 41 -8.87 20.86 18.75
C GLU A 41 -8.88 20.41 20.23
N LEU A 42 -7.73 19.99 20.78
CA LEU A 42 -7.59 19.64 22.21
C LEU A 42 -7.63 20.86 23.13
N THR A 43 -7.22 22.03 22.63
CA THR A 43 -7.22 23.29 23.40
C THR A 43 -8.52 24.08 23.27
N GLN A 44 -9.36 23.75 22.28
CA GLN A 44 -10.69 24.32 22.16
C GLN A 44 -11.59 23.77 23.25
N LYS A 45 -12.51 24.60 23.79
CA LYS A 45 -13.41 24.18 24.87
C LYS A 45 -14.62 23.40 24.38
N ASP A 46 -15.14 23.79 23.20
CA ASP A 46 -16.31 23.19 22.58
C ASP A 46 -15.99 22.96 21.10
N LEU A 47 -16.20 21.72 20.63
CA LEU A 47 -16.02 21.37 19.22
C LEU A 47 -17.36 21.56 18.49
N SER A 48 -17.31 22.23 17.34
CA SER A 48 -18.45 22.30 16.43
C SER A 48 -18.73 20.94 15.77
N GLU A 49 -19.95 20.76 15.29
CA GLU A 49 -20.34 19.52 14.58
C GLU A 49 -19.48 19.28 13.32
N ALA A 50 -19.10 20.36 12.63
CA ALA A 50 -18.20 20.31 11.48
C ALA A 50 -16.81 19.79 11.85
N GLU A 51 -16.26 20.22 12.99
CA GLU A 51 -14.97 19.74 13.49
C GLU A 51 -15.03 18.27 13.90
N ILE A 52 -16.10 17.85 14.59
CA ILE A 52 -16.31 16.44 14.97
C ILE A 52 -16.40 15.55 13.72
N SER A 53 -17.15 15.97 12.71
CA SER A 53 -17.23 15.24 11.43
C SER A 53 -15.87 15.17 10.73
N THR A 54 -15.04 16.22 10.86
CA THR A 54 -13.69 16.25 10.31
C THR A 54 -12.77 15.27 11.05
N ILE A 55 -12.82 15.24 12.38
CA ILE A 55 -12.07 14.28 13.22
C ILE A 55 -12.42 12.84 12.82
N MET A 56 -13.70 12.52 12.70
CA MET A 56 -14.14 11.20 12.27
C MET A 56 -13.68 10.85 10.85
N GLY A 57 -13.80 11.78 9.90
CA GLY A 57 -13.34 11.55 8.53
C GLY A 57 -11.83 11.26 8.47
N ARG A 58 -11.03 11.91 9.34
CA ARG A 58 -9.60 11.60 9.48
C ARG A 58 -9.38 10.20 10.05
N LEU A 59 -10.14 9.81 11.08
CA LEU A 59 -10.05 8.47 11.66
C LEU A 59 -10.39 7.38 10.64
N GLU A 60 -11.47 7.56 9.88
CA GLU A 60 -11.87 6.64 8.81
C GLU A 60 -10.81 6.60 7.70
N SER A 61 -10.26 7.75 7.30
CA SER A 61 -9.15 7.79 6.35
C SER A 61 -7.85 7.17 6.87
N SER A 62 -7.62 7.21 8.18
CA SER A 62 -6.45 6.60 8.81
C SER A 62 -6.61 5.08 8.94
N SER A 63 -7.84 4.60 9.11
CA SER A 63 -8.14 3.15 9.16
C SER A 63 -7.85 2.43 7.85
N SER A 64 -7.85 3.16 6.73
CA SER A 64 -7.60 2.65 5.37
C SER A 64 -6.23 3.03 4.81
N ARG A 65 -5.38 3.73 5.57
CA ARG A 65 -4.02 4.04 5.15
C ARG A 65 -3.10 2.83 5.34
N PRO A 66 -2.23 2.51 4.36
CA PRO A 66 -1.13 1.58 4.60
C PRO A 66 -0.30 2.08 5.78
N ASP A 67 0.17 1.15 6.62
CA ASP A 67 1.02 1.43 7.78
C ASP A 67 2.05 2.52 7.47
N ASP A 68 2.09 3.49 8.37
CA ASP A 68 2.98 4.64 8.45
C ASP A 68 4.26 4.54 7.60
N MET A 69 4.34 5.36 6.53
CA MET A 69 5.54 5.45 5.67
C MET A 69 6.77 6.03 6.40
N ARG A 70 6.65 6.46 7.66
CA ARG A 70 7.77 6.91 8.51
C ARG A 70 8.37 5.77 9.34
N ASP A 71 7.67 4.65 9.52
CA ASP A 71 8.24 3.45 10.15
C ASP A 71 8.97 2.61 9.10
N THR A 72 10.22 3.00 8.81
CA THR A 72 11.09 2.28 7.87
C THR A 72 11.49 0.87 8.33
N ARG A 73 11.12 0.48 9.55
CA ARG A 73 11.42 -0.83 10.12
C ARG A 73 10.40 -1.89 9.70
N SER A 74 9.15 -1.49 9.50
CA SER A 74 8.04 -2.32 9.01
C SER A 74 7.70 -2.05 7.54
N TYR A 75 8.12 -0.89 7.00
CA TYR A 75 8.04 -0.58 5.58
C TYR A 75 8.97 -1.50 4.77
N ASN A 76 8.40 -2.58 4.22
CA ASN A 76 9.04 -3.45 3.25
C ASN A 76 8.45 -3.14 1.87
N PRO A 77 8.84 -2.02 1.23
CA PRO A 77 8.39 -1.71 -0.12
C PRO A 77 8.78 -2.90 -0.98
N GLY A 78 7.84 -3.44 -1.77
CA GLY A 78 8.00 -4.71 -2.47
C GLY A 78 9.29 -4.78 -3.29
N ASN A 79 10.38 -5.17 -2.65
CA ASN A 79 11.73 -5.04 -3.19
C ASN A 79 11.88 -6.02 -4.37
N ALA A 80 11.16 -7.14 -4.31
CA ALA A 80 11.05 -8.10 -5.40
C ALA A 80 10.37 -7.51 -6.66
N ALA A 81 9.25 -6.79 -6.51
CA ALA A 81 8.58 -6.14 -7.65
C ALA A 81 9.45 -5.02 -8.27
N THR A 82 10.11 -4.21 -7.44
CA THR A 82 11.01 -3.15 -7.93
C THR A 82 12.25 -3.73 -8.62
N LEU A 83 12.90 -4.72 -8.01
CA LEU A 83 14.04 -5.44 -8.59
C LEU A 83 13.64 -6.12 -9.90
N GLY A 84 12.46 -6.75 -9.94
CA GLY A 84 11.90 -7.37 -11.14
C GLY A 84 11.65 -6.34 -12.26
N MET A 85 11.11 -5.16 -11.95
CA MET A 85 10.89 -4.12 -12.95
C MET A 85 12.20 -3.59 -13.54
N VAL A 86 13.19 -3.30 -12.69
CA VAL A 86 14.51 -2.84 -13.16
C VAL A 86 15.18 -3.91 -14.01
N ALA A 87 15.17 -5.18 -13.56
CA ALA A 87 15.72 -6.30 -14.32
C ALA A 87 14.98 -6.51 -15.65
N GLY A 88 13.65 -6.36 -15.69
CA GLY A 88 12.84 -6.47 -16.90
C GLY A 88 13.14 -5.38 -17.93
N ILE A 89 13.31 -4.12 -17.50
CA ILE A 89 13.70 -3.01 -18.38
C ILE A 89 15.09 -3.25 -18.97
N VAL A 90 16.05 -3.67 -18.14
CA VAL A 90 17.41 -4.03 -18.60
C VAL A 90 17.34 -5.18 -19.61
N ALA A 91 16.55 -6.22 -19.33
CA ALA A 91 16.40 -7.35 -20.25
C ALA A 91 15.83 -6.93 -21.61
N ILE A 92 14.77 -6.11 -21.66
CA ILE A 92 14.20 -5.63 -22.92
C ILE A 92 15.20 -4.74 -23.69
N PHE A 93 15.85 -3.81 -22.97
CA PHE A 93 16.75 -2.85 -23.61
C PHE A 93 17.98 -3.53 -24.22
N PHE A 94 18.53 -4.54 -23.53
CA PHE A 94 19.71 -5.26 -24.01
C PHE A 94 19.39 -6.47 -24.89
N ALA A 95 18.13 -6.90 -25.01
CA ALA A 95 17.73 -7.99 -25.90
C ALA A 95 18.11 -7.73 -27.36
N PHE A 96 18.14 -6.46 -27.79
CA PHE A 96 18.46 -6.05 -29.15
C PHE A 96 19.88 -5.49 -29.32
N VAL A 97 20.56 -5.10 -28.24
CA VAL A 97 21.85 -4.40 -28.29
C VAL A 97 23.01 -5.29 -27.83
N PHE A 98 22.85 -6.06 -26.75
CA PHE A 98 23.82 -7.02 -26.25
C PHE A 98 23.10 -8.28 -25.74
N PRO A 99 22.78 -9.22 -26.64
CA PRO A 99 22.02 -10.43 -26.31
C PRO A 99 22.54 -11.17 -25.07
N PRO A 100 23.86 -11.34 -24.83
CA PRO A 100 24.36 -12.11 -23.68
C PRO A 100 23.96 -11.57 -22.29
N ILE A 101 23.77 -10.26 -22.14
CA ILE A 101 23.37 -9.66 -20.85
C ILE A 101 21.92 -10.07 -20.50
N THR A 102 21.08 -10.20 -21.52
CA THR A 102 19.68 -10.62 -21.42
C THR A 102 19.54 -12.04 -20.88
N TRP A 103 20.52 -12.92 -21.12
CA TRP A 103 20.55 -14.29 -20.58
C TRP A 103 20.63 -14.32 -19.05
N LEU A 104 21.21 -13.31 -18.43
CA LEU A 104 21.28 -13.18 -16.97
C LEU A 104 20.10 -12.38 -16.41
N ALA A 105 19.69 -11.32 -17.11
CA ALA A 105 18.62 -10.43 -16.65
C ALA A 105 17.23 -11.09 -16.68
N ALA A 106 16.92 -11.88 -17.71
CA ALA A 106 15.61 -12.52 -17.85
C ALA A 106 15.29 -13.54 -16.74
N PRO A 107 16.19 -14.47 -16.34
CA PRO A 107 15.96 -15.34 -15.19
C PRO A 107 15.74 -14.58 -13.88
N ILE A 108 16.50 -13.52 -13.64
CA ILE A 108 16.36 -12.68 -12.43
C ILE A 108 14.98 -11.99 -12.41
N ALA A 109 14.53 -11.46 -13.55
CA ALA A 109 13.21 -10.85 -13.68
C ALA A 109 12.08 -11.85 -13.44
N VAL A 110 12.21 -13.11 -13.91
CA VAL A 110 11.24 -14.18 -13.65
C VAL A 110 11.20 -14.57 -12.18
N VAL A 111 12.36 -14.79 -11.54
CA VAL A 111 12.44 -15.18 -10.12
C VAL A 111 11.92 -14.08 -9.21
N ALA A 112 12.33 -12.82 -9.44
CA ALA A 112 11.87 -11.67 -8.67
C ALA A 112 10.37 -11.42 -8.88
N GLY A 113 9.87 -11.54 -10.12
CA GLY A 113 8.44 -11.48 -10.42
C GLY A 113 7.64 -12.58 -9.72
N ALA A 114 8.11 -13.82 -9.74
CA ALA A 114 7.45 -14.95 -9.08
C ALA A 114 7.38 -14.76 -7.55
N ILE A 115 8.45 -14.26 -6.93
CA ILE A 115 8.47 -13.90 -5.50
C ILE A 115 7.48 -12.77 -5.21
N GLY A 116 7.45 -11.74 -6.05
CA GLY A 116 6.50 -10.64 -5.91
C GLY A 116 5.04 -11.09 -6.04
N VAL A 117 4.74 -12.00 -6.97
CA VAL A 117 3.39 -12.58 -7.15
C VAL A 117 3.01 -13.40 -5.92
N LYS A 118 3.92 -14.22 -5.38
CA LYS A 118 3.69 -14.98 -4.13
C LYS A 118 3.37 -14.05 -2.95
N HIS A 119 4.00 -12.88 -2.90
CA HIS A 119 3.75 -11.87 -1.85
C HIS A 119 2.61 -10.90 -2.18
N HIS A 120 1.77 -11.21 -3.18
CA HIS A 120 0.61 -10.40 -3.58
C HIS A 120 1.00 -8.94 -3.87
N GLN A 121 2.24 -8.71 -4.31
CA GLN A 121 2.72 -7.38 -4.65
C GLN A 121 2.03 -6.91 -5.94
N PRO A 122 1.48 -5.69 -5.95
CA PRO A 122 0.80 -5.17 -7.13
C PRO A 122 1.78 -5.13 -8.31
N ARG A 123 1.31 -5.58 -9.49
CA ARG A 123 2.06 -5.58 -10.76
C ARG A 123 3.33 -6.45 -10.79
N ALA A 124 3.52 -7.36 -9.85
CA ALA A 124 4.65 -8.30 -9.86
C ALA A 124 4.67 -9.28 -11.06
N TRP A 125 3.56 -9.38 -11.80
CA TRP A 125 3.47 -10.15 -13.05
C TRP A 125 4.14 -9.45 -14.25
N VAL A 126 4.34 -8.13 -14.19
CA VAL A 126 4.91 -7.33 -15.29
C VAL A 126 6.36 -7.73 -15.62
N PRO A 127 7.28 -7.91 -14.64
CA PRO A 127 8.63 -8.42 -14.88
C PRO A 127 8.69 -9.76 -15.62
N ILE A 128 7.75 -10.66 -15.33
CA ILE A 128 7.68 -11.99 -15.95
C ILE A 128 7.34 -11.84 -17.44
N LEU A 129 6.37 -10.98 -17.78
CA LEU A 129 6.06 -10.69 -19.19
C LEU A 129 7.21 -10.03 -19.92
N MET A 130 7.90 -9.08 -19.28
CA MET A 130 9.07 -8.44 -19.88
C MET A 130 10.17 -9.47 -20.19
N ALA A 131 10.41 -10.41 -19.28
CA ALA A 131 11.36 -11.50 -19.50
C ALA A 131 10.94 -12.38 -20.70
N ILE A 132 9.66 -12.76 -20.79
CA ILE A 132 9.15 -13.57 -21.92
C ILE A 132 9.33 -12.84 -23.24
N VAL A 133 8.98 -11.55 -23.31
CA VAL A 133 9.14 -10.74 -24.53
C VAL A 133 10.61 -10.59 -24.91
N SER A 134 11.50 -10.43 -23.92
CA SER A 134 12.94 -10.31 -24.14
C SER A 134 13.60 -11.59 -24.68
N MET A 135 12.94 -12.75 -24.60
CA MET A 135 13.44 -14.00 -25.16
C MET A 135 13.23 -14.13 -26.68
N ALA A 136 12.29 -13.40 -27.27
CA ALA A 136 12.01 -13.51 -28.70
C ALA A 136 13.23 -13.20 -29.60
N PRO A 137 14.01 -12.13 -29.35
CA PRO A 137 15.23 -11.87 -30.10
C PRO A 137 16.33 -12.91 -29.87
N MET A 138 16.40 -13.47 -28.65
CA MET A 138 17.39 -14.51 -28.31
C MET A 138 17.15 -15.81 -29.08
N ILE A 139 15.89 -16.21 -29.28
CA ILE A 139 15.54 -17.39 -30.08
C ILE A 139 15.97 -17.20 -31.54
N MET A 140 15.81 -15.99 -32.08
CA MET A 140 16.17 -15.66 -33.47
C MET A 140 17.69 -15.72 -33.70
N VAL A 141 18.49 -15.18 -32.76
CA VAL A 141 19.96 -15.28 -32.79
C VAL A 141 20.43 -16.73 -32.65
N LEU A 142 19.78 -17.52 -31.79
CA LEU A 142 20.13 -18.92 -31.60
C LEU A 142 19.84 -19.75 -32.86
N SER A 143 18.72 -19.49 -33.56
CA SER A 143 18.40 -20.16 -34.82
C SER A 143 19.41 -19.86 -35.92
N GLU A 144 19.86 -18.60 -36.05
CA GLU A 144 20.87 -18.22 -37.03
C GLU A 144 22.22 -18.90 -36.76
N HIS A 145 22.63 -19.03 -35.49
CA HIS A 145 23.84 -19.77 -35.13
C HIS A 145 23.73 -21.27 -35.44
N VAL A 146 22.58 -21.89 -35.20
CA VAL A 146 22.37 -23.32 -35.50
C VAL A 146 22.43 -23.59 -37.00
N ASP A 147 21.90 -22.70 -37.84
CA ASP A 147 21.97 -22.83 -39.29
C ASP A 147 23.38 -22.57 -39.85
N TYR A 148 24.23 -21.80 -39.15
CA TYR A 148 25.62 -21.58 -39.53
C TYR A 148 26.54 -22.81 -39.29
N PHE A 149 26.12 -23.73 -38.41
CA PHE A 149 26.88 -24.95 -38.07
C PHE A 149 26.30 -26.24 -38.72
N LYS A 150 25.28 -26.12 -39.58
CA LYS A 150 24.80 -27.20 -40.45
C LYS A 150 25.49 -27.15 -41.81
#